data_AF-A0A9D7HI32-F1
#
_entry.id   AF-A0A9D7HI32-F1
#
_cell.length_a   1.000
_cell.length_b   1.000
_cell.length_c   1.000
_cell.angle_alpha   90.00
_cell.angle_beta   90.00
_cell.angle_gamma   90.00
#
_symmetry.space_group_name_H-M   'P 1'
#
loop_
_entity.id
_entity.type
_entity.pdbx_description
1 polymer ?
#
loop_
_entity_poly.entity_id
_entity_poly.type
_entity_poly.pdbx_seq_one_letter_code
_entity_poly.pdbx_strand_id
1 'polypeptide(L)'
;MADMAPEYPGGMPGLYNDLTDMIRYPDIDISGGKQGKVFVSFVVNESGEVTSVEVLRGVSRTLDAEAVRVVRKLKRWKPGVDNGHPVKVRYRLPINFKLAGG
;
A
#
# COMPACT_ATOMS: atom_id res chain seq x y z
N MET A 1 17.72 8.04 9.67
CA MET A 1 16.26 8.19 9.54
C MET A 1 16.08 9.48 8.77
N ALA A 2 15.20 9.51 7.76
CA ALA A 2 14.90 10.77 7.09
C ALA A 2 14.25 11.74 8.10
N ASP A 3 14.62 13.01 8.06
CA ASP A 3 14.03 14.06 8.90
C ASP A 3 12.52 14.20 8.64
N MET A 4 12.09 13.96 7.40
CA MET A 4 10.70 13.91 6.98
C MET A 4 10.38 12.58 6.31
N ALA A 5 9.32 11.91 6.78
CA ALA A 5 8.80 10.71 6.15
C ALA A 5 8.01 11.05 4.86
N PRO A 6 7.89 10.09 3.91
CA PRO A 6 7.03 10.26 2.76
C PRO A 6 5.57 10.44 3.18
N GLU A 7 4.86 11.35 2.50
CA GLU A 7 3.47 11.66 2.79
C GLU A 7 2.60 11.42 1.56
N TYR A 8 1.52 10.66 1.71
CA TYR A 8 0.56 10.44 0.62
C TYR A 8 -0.35 11.66 0.46
N PRO A 9 -0.82 11.99 -0.76
CA PRO A 9 -1.80 13.06 -0.95
C PRO A 9 -3.07 12.82 -0.11
N GLY A 10 -3.38 13.75 0.81
CA GLY A 10 -4.49 13.57 1.77
C GLY A 10 -4.12 12.73 2.99
N GLY A 11 -2.83 12.47 3.22
CA GLY A 11 -2.30 11.71 4.35
C GLY A 11 -2.71 10.23 4.34
N MET A 12 -2.60 9.60 5.52
CA MET A 12 -3.07 8.23 5.72
C MET A 12 -4.57 8.05 5.38
N PRO A 13 -5.49 8.98 5.73
CA PRO A 13 -6.90 8.85 5.36
C PRO A 13 -7.12 8.82 3.84
N GLY A 14 -6.46 9.71 3.09
CA GLY A 14 -6.54 9.73 1.62
C GLY A 14 -5.99 8.44 1.00
N LEU A 15 -4.93 7.88 1.58
CA LEU A 15 -4.38 6.58 1.19
C LEU A 15 -5.39 5.46 1.39
N TYR A 16 -6.00 5.37 2.58
CA TYR A 16 -7.00 4.33 2.84
C TYR A 16 -8.22 4.46 1.94
N ASN A 17 -8.67 5.68 1.65
CA ASN A 17 -9.79 5.91 0.75
C ASN A 17 -9.45 5.46 -0.68
N ASP A 18 -8.34 5.91 -1.24
CA ASP A 18 -7.88 5.50 -2.58
C ASP A 18 -7.69 3.97 -2.65
N LEU A 19 -7.13 3.36 -1.61
CA LEU A 19 -7.00 1.90 -1.54
C LEU A 19 -8.37 1.22 -1.56
N THR A 20 -9.32 1.68 -0.74
CA THR A 20 -10.67 1.09 -0.68
C THR A 20 -11.39 1.21 -2.03
N ASP A 21 -11.25 2.36 -2.70
CA ASP A 21 -11.84 2.60 -4.02
C ASP A 21 -11.19 1.75 -5.13
N MET A 22 -9.88 1.47 -5.02
CA MET A 22 -9.13 0.69 -6.01
C MET A 22 -9.11 -0.81 -5.75
N ILE A 23 -9.26 -1.23 -4.50
CA ILE A 23 -9.25 -2.63 -4.09
C ILE A 23 -10.48 -3.30 -4.69
N ARG A 24 -10.23 -4.39 -5.41
CA ARG A 24 -11.28 -5.28 -5.88
C ARG A 24 -11.11 -6.58 -5.14
N TYR A 25 -12.12 -6.94 -4.35
CA TYR A 25 -12.11 -8.20 -3.64
C TYR A 25 -12.41 -9.33 -4.64
N PRO A 26 -11.50 -10.29 -4.88
CA PRO A 26 -11.76 -11.36 -5.82
C PRO A 26 -12.89 -12.27 -5.33
N ASP A 27 -13.85 -12.61 -6.19
CA ASP A 27 -15.01 -13.44 -5.82
C ASP A 27 -14.61 -14.77 -5.17
N ILE A 28 -13.49 -15.36 -5.60
CA ILE A 28 -12.94 -16.60 -5.02
C ILE A 28 -12.52 -16.45 -3.54
N ASP A 29 -12.05 -15.27 -3.14
CA ASP A 29 -11.70 -14.99 -1.75
C ASP A 29 -12.95 -14.66 -0.92
N ILE A 30 -13.98 -14.07 -1.54
CA ILE A 30 -15.31 -13.87 -0.95
C ILE A 30 -15.96 -15.22 -0.64
N SER A 31 -16.11 -16.08 -1.66
CA SER A 31 -16.69 -17.42 -1.49
C SER A 31 -15.86 -18.31 -0.56
N GLY A 32 -14.54 -18.11 -0.53
CA GLY A 32 -13.63 -18.84 0.35
C GLY A 32 -13.54 -18.28 1.78
N GLY A 33 -14.25 -17.19 2.10
CA GLY A 33 -14.21 -16.56 3.43
C GLY A 33 -12.84 -16.01 3.84
N LYS A 34 -11.95 -15.73 2.87
CA LYS A 34 -10.55 -15.43 3.15
C LYS A 34 -10.35 -13.98 3.54
N GLN A 35 -10.24 -13.71 4.83
CA GLN A 35 -9.99 -12.36 5.35
C GLN A 35 -8.62 -12.25 6.00
N GLY A 36 -8.09 -11.02 6.11
CA GLY A 36 -6.87 -10.77 6.86
C GLY A 36 -6.12 -9.52 6.44
N LYS A 37 -4.91 -9.38 7.00
CA LYS A 37 -4.01 -8.26 6.71
C LYS A 37 -2.88 -8.72 5.82
N VAL A 38 -2.81 -8.14 4.62
CA VAL A 38 -1.66 -8.30 3.72
C VAL A 38 -0.68 -7.16 4.01
N PHE A 39 0.55 -7.51 4.37
CA PHE A 39 1.62 -6.54 4.59
C PHE A 39 2.45 -6.40 3.33
N VAL A 40 2.43 -5.20 2.76
CA VAL A 40 3.21 -4.87 1.56
C VAL A 40 4.33 -3.91 1.94
N SER A 41 5.55 -4.18 1.46
CA SER A 41 6.64 -3.23 1.49
C SER A 41 6.85 -2.62 0.12
N PHE A 42 7.13 -1.33 0.08
CA PHE A 42 7.51 -0.64 -1.15
C PHE A 42 8.48 0.49 -0.84
N VAL A 43 9.14 1.02 -1.86
CA VAL A 43 10.06 2.15 -1.76
C VAL A 43 9.46 3.34 -2.46
N VAL A 44 9.28 4.44 -1.74
CA VAL A 44 8.97 5.75 -2.32
C VAL A 44 10.30 6.37 -2.75
N ASN A 45 10.45 6.64 -4.05
CA ASN A 45 11.66 7.27 -4.57
C ASN A 45 11.67 8.80 -4.32
N GLU A 46 12.75 9.45 -4.71
CA GLU A 46 12.96 10.90 -4.58
C GLU A 46 11.95 11.73 -5.39
N SER A 47 11.35 11.13 -6.41
CA SER A 47 10.29 11.73 -7.24
C SER A 47 8.88 11.47 -6.68
N GLY A 48 8.77 10.74 -5.57
CA GLY A 48 7.48 10.38 -4.97
C GLY A 48 6.81 9.14 -5.57
N GLU A 49 7.49 8.42 -6.46
CA GLU A 49 6.93 7.26 -7.13
C GLU A 49 7.17 5.99 -6.32
N VAL A 50 6.18 5.10 -6.35
CA VAL A 50 6.24 3.81 -5.67
C VAL A 50 6.99 2.81 -6.53
N THR A 51 8.06 2.24 -5.98
CA THR A 51 8.94 1.27 -6.62
C THR A 51 9.20 0.09 -5.69
N SER A 52 9.77 -1.01 -6.20
CA SER A 52 10.17 -2.18 -5.40
C SER A 52 9.07 -2.69 -4.47
N VAL A 53 7.88 -2.94 -5.04
CA VAL A 53 6.70 -3.44 -4.30
C VAL A 53 6.85 -4.94 -4.06
N GLU A 54 6.81 -5.34 -2.79
CA GLU A 54 7.01 -6.71 -2.32
C GLU A 54 5.97 -7.05 -1.24
N VAL A 55 5.46 -8.28 -1.25
CA VAL A 55 4.56 -8.77 -0.19
C VAL A 55 5.40 -9.40 0.91
N LEU A 56 5.36 -8.82 2.11
CA LEU A 56 6.08 -9.34 3.29
C LEU A 56 5.30 -10.46 3.97
N ARG A 57 3.98 -10.30 4.05
CA ARG A 57 3.08 -11.29 4.66
C ARG A 57 1.76 -11.24 3.91
N GLY A 58 1.48 -12.33 3.20
CA GLY A 58 0.25 -12.50 2.45
C GLY A 58 -0.85 -13.20 3.25
N VAL A 59 -2.03 -13.24 2.65
CA VAL A 59 -3.18 -14.03 3.13
C VAL A 59 -3.54 -15.10 2.11
N SER A 60 -3.66 -14.70 0.85
CA SER A 60 -3.91 -15.61 -0.27
C SER A 60 -3.26 -15.05 -1.52
N ARG A 61 -2.85 -15.91 -2.45
CA ARG A 61 -2.19 -15.49 -3.70
C ARG A 61 -3.00 -14.45 -4.48
N THR A 62 -4.33 -14.50 -4.41
CA THR A 62 -5.24 -13.56 -5.08
C THR A 62 -5.32 -12.21 -4.34
N LEU A 63 -5.43 -12.21 -3.01
CA LEU A 63 -5.38 -10.98 -2.21
C LEU A 63 -4.02 -10.30 -2.28
N ASP A 64 -2.95 -11.09 -2.29
CA ASP A 64 -1.57 -10.63 -2.40
C ASP A 64 -1.34 -9.94 -3.75
N ALA A 65 -1.83 -10.54 -4.84
CA ALA A 65 -1.76 -9.96 -6.18
C ALA A 65 -2.55 -8.63 -6.27
N GLU A 66 -3.75 -8.59 -5.70
CA GLU A 66 -4.55 -7.36 -5.67
C GLU A 66 -3.89 -6.27 -4.83
N ALA A 67 -3.32 -6.62 -3.68
CA ALA A 67 -2.55 -5.70 -2.83
C ALA A 67 -1.37 -5.07 -3.61
N VAL A 68 -0.59 -5.87 -4.33
CA VAL A 68 0.50 -5.37 -5.18
C VAL A 68 -0.04 -4.47 -6.29
N ARG A 69 -1.15 -4.85 -6.93
CA ARG A 69 -1.76 -4.09 -8.01
C ARG A 69 -2.19 -2.70 -7.56
N VAL A 70 -2.85 -2.58 -6.41
CA VAL A 70 -3.32 -1.27 -5.91
C VAL A 70 -2.16 -0.40 -5.44
N VAL A 71 -1.16 -0.97 -4.77
CA VAL A 71 0.04 -0.23 -4.33
C VAL A 71 0.80 0.36 -5.51
N ARG A 72 0.87 -0.36 -6.65
CA ARG A 72 1.48 0.15 -7.89
C ARG A 72 0.66 1.25 -8.58
N LYS A 73 -0.63 1.37 -8.28
CA LYS A 73 -1.54 2.38 -8.85
C LYS A 73 -1.74 3.60 -7.93
N LEU A 74 -1.05 3.64 -6.79
CA LEU A 74 -1.10 4.77 -5.88
C LEU A 74 -0.63 6.05 -6.57
N LYS A 75 -1.20 7.18 -6.14
CA LYS A 75 -0.77 8.51 -6.58
C LYS A 75 0.67 8.77 -6.15
N ARG A 76 1.30 9.76 -6.79
CA ARG A 76 2.63 10.23 -6.43
C ARG A 76 2.62 10.75 -4.99
N TRP A 77 3.50 10.18 -4.17
CA TRP A 77 3.73 10.58 -2.78
C TRP A 77 4.58 11.85 -2.75
N LYS A 78 4.52 12.58 -1.64
CA LYS A 78 5.58 13.51 -1.28
C LYS A 78 6.78 12.67 -0.81
N PRO A 79 7.97 12.81 -1.41
CA PRO A 79 9.14 12.03 -1.01
C PRO A 79 9.55 12.36 0.42
N GLY A 80 10.24 11.43 1.07
CA GLY A 80 10.92 11.72 2.32
C GLY A 80 12.06 12.69 2.09
N VAL A 81 12.38 13.51 3.09
CA VAL A 81 13.47 14.51 3.03
C VAL A 81 14.44 14.23 4.16
N ASP A 82 15.72 14.18 3.86
CA ASP A 82 16.82 14.03 4.81
C ASP A 82 17.86 15.10 4.49
N ASN A 83 18.22 15.94 5.48
CA ASN A 83 19.16 17.05 5.30
C ASN A 83 18.81 17.96 4.10
N GLY A 84 17.52 18.25 3.90
CA GLY A 84 17.03 19.10 2.82
C GLY A 84 16.99 18.45 1.43
N HIS A 85 17.43 17.19 1.30
CA HIS A 85 17.41 16.45 0.03
C HIS A 85 16.32 15.39 0.02
N PRO A 86 15.59 15.20 -1.09
CA PRO A 86 14.68 14.08 -1.22
C PRO A 86 15.47 12.78 -1.15
N VAL A 87 14.95 11.78 -0.42
CA VAL A 87 15.59 10.48 -0.27
C VAL A 87 14.61 9.35 -0.50
N LYS A 88 15.15 8.19 -0.91
CA LYS A 88 14.37 6.96 -1.06
C LYS A 88 14.03 6.40 0.32
N VAL A 89 12.74 6.19 0.57
CA VAL A 89 12.27 5.65 1.86
C VAL A 89 11.48 4.39 1.64
N ARG A 90 11.84 3.33 2.36
CA ARG A 90 11.08 2.09 2.40
C ARG A 90 9.90 2.23 3.36
N TYR A 91 8.70 2.00 2.83
CA TYR A 91 7.44 2.01 3.57
C TYR A 91 6.90 0.58 3.72
N ARG A 92 6.12 0.36 4.78
CA ARG A 92 5.40 -0.88 5.04
C ARG A 92 3.94 -0.55 5.31
N LEU A 93 3.06 -1.05 4.47
CA LEU A 93 1.63 -0.74 4.50
C LEU A 93 0.84 -2.02 4.80
N PRO A 94 0.09 -2.07 5.92
CA PRO A 94 -0.89 -3.13 6.16
C PRO A 94 -2.19 -2.83 5.41
N ILE A 95 -2.53 -3.67 4.44
CA ILE A 95 -3.82 -3.61 3.72
C ILE A 95 -4.76 -4.64 4.36
N ASN A 96 -5.89 -4.17 4.87
CA ASN A 96 -6.84 -5.00 5.60
C ASN A 96 -7.99 -5.42 4.68
N PHE A 97 -8.00 -6.69 4.29
CA PHE A 97 -9.09 -7.29 3.52
C PHE A 97 -10.13 -7.85 4.48
N LYS A 98 -11.25 -7.14 4.61
CA LYS A 98 -12.44 -7.58 5.35
C LYS A 98 -13.55 -7.81 4.36
N LEU A 99 -14.30 -8.92 4.52
CA LEU A 99 -15.56 -9.06 3.80
C LEU A 99 -16.57 -8.15 4.50
N ALA A 100 -17.35 -7.41 3.71
CA ALA A 100 -18.50 -6.69 4.21
C ALA A 100 -19.58 -7.73 4.57
N GLY A 101 -19.47 -8.28 5.77
CA GLY A 101 -20.30 -9.40 6.22
C GLY A 101 -19.95 -9.75 7.65
N GLY A 102 -20.50 -8.94 8.57
CA GLY A 102 -20.45 -9.09 10.03
C GLY A 102 -21.38 -8.06 10.64
#